data_AF-A0A4D4LLG0-F1
#
_entry.id   AF-A0A4D4LLG0-F1
#
_cell.length_a   1.000
_cell.length_b   1.000
_cell.length_c   1.000
_cell.angle_alpha   90.00
_cell.angle_beta   90.00
_cell.angle_gamma   90.00
#
_symmetry.space_group_name_H-M   'P 1'
#
loop_
_entity.id
_entity.type
_entity.pdbx_description
1 polymer ?
#
loop_
_entity_poly.entity_id
_entity_poly.type
_entity_poly.pdbx_seq_one_letter_code
_entity_poly.pdbx_strand_id
1 'polypeptide(L)' 'MDDELLTSLPEVSSVTRSKSQVTVVGKGNVVYAVISVLARNQIVANELRLEQASLDDAFVALTGSKPAN' A
#
# COMPACT_ATOMS: atom_id res chain seq x y z
N MET A 1 -13.36 6.70 3.88
CA MET A 1 -12.30 6.11 4.71
C MET A 1 -11.22 7.15 4.84
N ASP A 2 -10.74 7.39 6.06
CA ASP A 2 -9.72 8.38 6.33
C ASP A 2 -8.32 7.75 6.27
N ASP A 3 -7.38 8.43 5.63
CA ASP A 3 -6.02 7.91 5.42
C ASP A 3 -5.22 7.88 6.73
N GLU A 4 -5.58 8.71 7.72
CA GLU A 4 -4.98 8.73 9.05
C GLU A 4 -5.12 7.39 9.80
N LEU A 5 -6.21 6.66 9.55
CA LEU A 5 -6.40 5.33 10.14
C LEU A 5 -5.33 4.33 9.66
N LEU A 6 -4.81 4.52 8.45
CA LEU A 6 -3.79 3.66 7.87
C LEU A 6 -2.38 4.19 8.14
N THR A 7 -2.16 5.51 8.10
CA THR A 7 -0.83 6.10 8.39
C THR A 7 -0.44 6.00 9.87
N SER A 8 -1.41 5.81 10.77
CA SER A 8 -1.16 5.54 12.19
C SER A 8 -0.64 4.12 12.47
N LEU A 9 -0.70 3.22 11.49
CA LEU A 9 -0.20 1.85 11.64
C LEU A 9 1.33 1.82 11.56
N PRO A 10 2.03 1.20 12.52
CA PRO A 10 3.50 1.16 12.53
C PRO A 10 4.08 0.34 11.37
N GLU A 11 3.30 -0.57 10.78
CA GLU A 11 3.70 -1.37 9.62
C GLU A 11 3.65 -0.56 8.31
N VAL A 12 2.94 0.57 8.30
CA VAL A 12 2.70 1.39 7.12
C VAL A 12 3.80 2.43 6.97
N SER A 13 4.39 2.46 5.77
CA SER A 13 5.45 3.40 5.39
C SER A 13 4.94 4.52 4.48
N SER A 14 3.89 4.27 3.70
CA SER A 14 3.27 5.27 2.84
C SER A 14 1.83 4.88 2.51
N VAL A 15 0.99 5.89 2.35
CA VAL A 15 -0.40 5.74 1.89
C VAL A 15 -0.62 6.75 0.78
N THR A 16 -1.04 6.27 -0.39
CA THR A 16 -1.35 7.10 -1.55
C THR A 16 -2.79 6.89 -1.93
N ARG A 17 -3.58 7.97 -1.96
CA ARG A 17 -4.96 7.94 -2.41
C ARG A 17 -5.06 8.41 -3.86
N SER A 18 -5.69 7.60 -4.70
CA SER A 18 -5.97 7.89 -6.11
C SER A 18 -7.43 7.63 -6.43
N LYS A 19 -8.23 8.70 -6.50
CA LYS A 19 -9.69 8.64 -6.73
C LYS A 19 -10.39 7.70 -5.72
N SER A 20 -10.81 6.53 -6.17
CA SER A 20 -11.49 5.49 -5.39
C SER A 20 -10.56 4.40 -4.87
N GLN A 21 -9.27 4.44 -5.22
CA GLN A 21 -8.28 3.46 -4.80
C GLN A 21 -7.34 4.05 -3.76
N VAL A 22 -6.99 3.24 -2.76
CA VAL A 22 -6.00 3.59 -1.74
C VAL A 22 -4.91 2.54 -1.80
N THR A 23 -3.69 2.98 -2.07
CA THR A 23 -2.50 2.13 -2.11
C THR A 23 -1.74 2.30 -0.81
N VAL A 24 -1.51 1.20 -0.11
CA VAL A 24 -0.77 1.17 1.16
C VAL A 24 0.54 0.44 0.93
N VAL A 25 1.64 1.10 1.25
CA VAL A 25 2.98 0.53 1.20
C VAL A 25 3.48 0.38 2.62
N GLY A 26 3.90 -0.83 2.98
CA GLY A 26 4.42 -1.12 4.30
C GLY A 26 5.30 -2.35 4.30
N LYS A 27 5.74 -2.75 5.49
CA LYS A 27 6.65 -3.88 5.70
C LYS A 27 6.04 -4.92 6.63
N GLY A 28 6.62 -6.11 6.63
CA GLY A 28 6.20 -7.20 7.52
C GLY A 28 4.76 -7.62 7.29
N ASN A 29 3.93 -7.52 8.32
CA ASN A 29 2.53 -7.97 8.35
C ASN A 29 1.52 -6.85 7.99
N VAL A 30 1.93 -5.83 7.24
CA VAL A 30 1.08 -4.67 6.88
C VAL A 30 -0.31 -5.06 6.38
N VAL A 31 -0.41 -6.12 5.57
CA VAL A 31 -1.70 -6.61 5.03
C VAL A 31 -2.67 -6.98 6.14
N TYR A 32 -2.18 -7.73 7.15
CA TYR A 32 -3.00 -8.13 8.28
C TYR A 32 -3.40 -6.93 9.14
N ALA A 33 -2.49 -5.97 9.34
CA ALA A 33 -2.76 -4.76 10.09
C ALA A 33 -3.87 -3.92 9.42
N VAL A 34 -3.76 -3.70 8.09
CA VAL A 34 -4.73 -2.96 7.29
C VAL A 34 -6.10 -3.66 7.33
N ILE A 35 -6.16 -4.97 7.05
CA ILE A 35 -7.43 -5.73 7.07
C ILE A 35 -8.10 -5.63 8.46
N SER A 36 -7.31 -5.73 9.53
CA SER A 36 -7.82 -5.62 10.90
C SER A 36 -8.43 -4.24 11.19
N VAL A 37 -7.80 -3.15 10.72
CA VAL A 37 -8.35 -1.79 10.87
C VAL A 37 -9.61 -1.61 10.05
N LEU A 38 -9.65 -2.10 8.81
CA LEU A 38 -10.84 -2.01 7.97
C LEU A 38 -12.03 -2.74 8.60
N ALA A 39 -11.80 -3.97 9.10
CA ALA A 39 -12.82 -4.76 9.79
C ALA A 39 -13.35 -4.05 11.05
N ARG A 40 -12.47 -3.49 11.87
CA ARG A 40 -12.85 -2.75 13.09
C ARG A 40 -13.70 -1.51 12.79
N ASN A 41 -13.43 -0.84 11.66
CA ASN A 41 -14.17 0.35 11.24
C ASN A 41 -15.37 0.02 10.34
N GLN A 42 -15.74 -1.26 10.19
CA GLN A 42 -16.85 -1.72 9.34
C GLN A 42 -16.71 -1.28 7.88
N ILE A 43 -15.47 -1.17 7.40
CA ILE A 43 -15.17 -0.79 6.02
C ILE A 43 -15.02 -2.04 5.19
N VAL A 44 -15.93 -2.24 4.24
CA VAL A 44 -15.83 -3.30 3.23
C VAL A 44 -15.03 -2.78 2.05
N ALA A 45 -13.88 -3.40 1.77
CA ALA A 45 -13.12 -3.12 0.57
C ALA A 45 -13.73 -3.90 -0.61
N ASN A 46 -14.23 -3.18 -1.62
CA ASN A 46 -14.85 -3.79 -2.79
C ASN A 46 -13.87 -4.66 -3.60
N GLU A 47 -12.59 -4.27 -3.62
CA GLU A 47 -11.50 -5.03 -4.22
C GLU A 47 -10.27 -4.90 -3.32
N LEU A 48 -9.64 -6.03 -3.02
CA LEU A 48 -8.38 -6.10 -2.30
C LEU A 48 -7.33 -6.73 -3.21
N ARG A 49 -6.29 -5.96 -3.51
CA ARG A 49 -5.13 -6.41 -4.27
C ARG A 49 -3.91 -6.32 -3.40
N LEU A 50 -3.20 -7.45 -3.27
CA LEU A 50 -1.91 -7.50 -2.62
C LEU A 50 -0.82 -7.63 -3.68
N GLU A 51 0.08 -6.65 -3.70
CA GLU A 51 1.28 -6.70 -4.52
C GLU A 51 2.49 -6.78 -3.60
N GLN A 52 3.30 -7.82 -3.79
CA GLN A 52 4.59 -7.95 -3.12
C GLN A 52 5.64 -7.42 -4.09
N ALA A 53 6.33 -6.34 -3.71
CA ALA A 53 7.43 -5.83 -4.51
C ALA A 53 8.49 -6.93 -4.70
N SER A 54 8.82 -7.20 -5.96
CA SER A 54 9.89 -8.11 -6.33
C SER A 54 11.22 -7.37 -6.43
N LEU A 55 12.34 -8.11 -6.46
CA LEU A 55 13.65 -7.51 -6.74
C LEU A 55 13.71 -6.90 -8.14
N ASP A 56 12.97 -7.45 -9.11
CA ASP A 56 12.90 -6.92 -10.47
C ASP A 56 12.23 -5.54 -10.47
N ASP A 57 11.18 -5.35 -9.68
CA ASP A 57 10.53 -4.04 -9.52
C ASP A 57 11.48 -3.02 -8.88
N ALA A 58 12.27 -3.46 -7.89
CA ALA A 58 13.29 -2.61 -7.26
C ALA A 58 14.43 -2.27 -8.22
N PHE A 59 14.85 -3.22 -9.07
CA PHE A 59 15.85 -3.01 -10.10
C PHE A 59 15.34 -2.04 -11.17
N VAL A 60 14.11 -2.18 -11.63
CA VAL A 60 13.46 -1.23 -12.56
C VAL A 60 13.32 0.14 -11.92
N ALA A 61 12.96 0.26 -10.65
CA ALA A 61 12.89 1.55 -9.97
C ALA A 61 14.28 2.22 -9.87
N LEU A 62 15.34 1.44 -9.62
CA LEU A 62 16.71 1.95 -9.48
C LEU A 62 17.37 2.29 -10.83
N THR A 63 17.05 1.53 -11.89
CA THR A 63 17.69 1.65 -13.22
C THR A 63 16.83 2.37 -14.26
N GLY A 64 15.51 2.42 -14.06
CA GLY A 64 14.53 3.10 -14.92
C GLY A 64 14.55 4.62 -14.86
N SER A 65 15.41 5.23 -14.03
CA SER A 65 15.66 6.68 -14.00
C SER A 65 16.45 7.21 -15.20
N LYS A 66 16.59 6.44 -16.29
CA LYS A 66 17.03 6.98 -17.58
C LYS A 66 15.96 6.71 -18.64
N PRO A 67 15.21 7.72 -19.11
CA PRO A 67 14.47 7.57 -20.35
C PRO A 67 15.51 7.35 -21.45
N ALA A 68 15.47 6.17 -22.08
CA ALA A 68 16.14 5.97 -23.35
C ALA A 68 15.35 6.76 -24.40
N ASN A 69 16.00 7.80 -24.91
CA ASN A 69 15.54 8.68 -25.98
C ASN A 69 15.42 7.94 -27.32
#